data_AF-A0A2N9WVN4-F1
#
_entry.id   AF-A0A2N9WVN4-F1
#
_cell.length_a   1.000
_cell.length_b   1.000
_cell.length_c   1.000
_cell.angle_alpha   90.00
_cell.angle_beta   90.00
_cell.angle_gamma   90.00
#
_symmetry.space_group_name_H-M   'P 1'
#
loop_
_entity.id
_entity.type
_entity.pdbx_description
1 polymer ?
#
loop_
_entity_poly.entity_id
_entity_poly.type
_entity_poly.pdbx_seq_one_letter_code
_entity_poly.pdbx_strand_id
1 'polypeptide(L)'
;MSKVDLNKVAIQLWIGNNFSSDEEYQHYFEEIEDMPFDLVTPSCLFCADIGELVYMTNRLVVPDRLSSPQDINLIIDKIEVNESEKKKIREQCIKLGITTANAVFWYVNNDYSLNLEVQKPYKENYNGLKYIGEFNADTKYPFNAFDPTSDSHLWIGTNHMPLDEFNQYFELDFTEELGSPEYKICGFCKDTGNEWYDEDFIGYPEPLKEEVDIATLVDQLITTDLDCKNQIVQTCNKLGITKANAVIWYTAESKYDSDFKLQKPYKDSYNGLKYIGVFKF
;
A
#
# COMPACT_ATOMS: atom_id res chain seq x y z
N MET A 1 -14.67 -25.81 -3.93
CA MET A 1 -13.83 -24.59 -3.96
C MET A 1 -14.30 -23.75 -5.14
N SER A 2 -15.02 -22.66 -4.89
CA SER A 2 -15.30 -21.69 -5.95
C SER A 2 -13.98 -21.03 -6.35
N LYS A 3 -13.72 -20.93 -7.66
CA LYS A 3 -12.60 -20.13 -8.16
C LYS A 3 -12.79 -18.70 -7.64
N VAL A 4 -11.87 -18.24 -6.78
CA VAL A 4 -11.77 -16.82 -6.43
C VAL A 4 -11.39 -16.10 -7.72
N ASP A 5 -12.24 -15.18 -8.15
CA ASP A 5 -11.95 -14.33 -9.29
C ASP A 5 -10.98 -13.24 -8.83
N LEU A 6 -9.69 -13.43 -9.11
CA LEU A 6 -8.60 -12.55 -8.68
C LEU A 6 -8.68 -11.16 -9.33
N ASN A 7 -9.51 -10.97 -10.36
CA ASN A 7 -9.66 -9.70 -11.08
C ASN A 7 -10.97 -8.99 -10.74
N LYS A 8 -11.69 -9.45 -9.71
CA LYS A 8 -12.99 -8.90 -9.35
C LYS A 8 -12.81 -7.62 -8.53
N VAL A 9 -13.34 -6.52 -9.05
CA VAL A 9 -13.54 -5.29 -8.28
C VAL A 9 -14.96 -5.27 -7.75
N ALA A 10 -15.09 -5.15 -6.43
CA ALA A 10 -16.38 -5.13 -5.76
C ALA A 10 -16.41 -4.06 -4.67
N ILE A 11 -17.60 -3.75 -4.18
CA ILE A 11 -17.80 -2.93 -3.00
C ILE A 11 -18.50 -3.74 -1.90
N GLN A 12 -18.06 -3.57 -0.65
CA GLN A 12 -18.84 -3.94 0.53
C GLN A 12 -19.76 -2.78 0.88
N LEU A 13 -21.07 -3.00 1.00
CA LEU A 13 -22.06 -1.92 1.05
C LEU A 13 -22.86 -1.90 2.34
N TRP A 14 -22.96 -0.73 2.97
CA TRP A 14 -23.81 -0.43 4.11
C TRP A 14 -24.80 0.67 3.79
N ILE A 15 -26.06 0.48 4.16
CA ILE A 15 -27.14 1.44 3.86
C ILE A 15 -28.19 1.43 4.96
N GLY A 16 -28.78 2.60 5.25
CA GLY A 16 -29.80 2.72 6.29
C GLY A 16 -30.05 4.15 6.74
N ASN A 17 -30.49 4.28 8.00
CA ASN A 17 -30.86 5.55 8.58
C ASN A 17 -30.01 5.82 9.82
N ASN A 18 -29.23 6.88 9.75
CA ASN A 18 -28.50 7.40 10.89
C ASN A 18 -29.14 8.73 11.33
N PHE A 19 -29.31 8.92 12.64
CA PHE A 19 -29.93 10.11 13.23
C PHE A 19 -29.00 10.88 14.18
N SER A 20 -27.73 10.51 14.23
CA SER A 20 -26.72 11.23 15.02
C SER A 20 -26.42 12.59 14.39
N SER A 21 -25.65 13.42 15.08
CA SER A 21 -25.06 14.62 14.47
C SER A 21 -24.09 14.23 13.35
N ASP A 22 -23.75 15.18 12.46
CA ASP A 22 -22.77 14.91 11.40
C ASP A 22 -21.38 14.63 11.99
N GLU A 23 -21.00 15.31 13.07
CA GLU A 23 -19.76 15.06 13.81
C GLU A 23 -19.73 13.63 14.39
N GLU A 24 -20.80 13.20 15.06
CA GLU A 24 -20.92 11.83 15.59
C GLU A 24 -20.92 10.77 14.46
N TYR A 25 -21.50 11.10 13.30
CA TYR A 25 -21.51 10.20 12.15
C TYR A 25 -20.10 10.01 11.57
N GLN A 26 -19.34 11.09 11.43
CA GLN A 26 -17.96 11.04 10.92
C GLN A 26 -17.00 10.40 11.91
N HIS A 27 -17.15 10.68 13.20
CA HIS A 27 -16.32 10.11 14.26
C HIS A 27 -16.32 8.57 14.29
N TYR A 28 -17.38 7.93 13.79
CA TYR A 28 -17.44 6.48 13.66
C TYR A 28 -16.36 5.89 12.74
N PHE A 29 -15.87 6.67 11.76
CA PHE A 29 -14.86 6.25 10.79
C PHE A 29 -13.45 6.76 11.12
N GLU A 30 -13.31 7.72 12.03
CA GLU A 30 -12.02 8.33 12.39
C GLU A 30 -11.10 7.29 13.05
N GLU A 31 -9.90 7.11 12.50
CA GLU A 31 -8.85 6.29 13.10
C GLU A 31 -8.07 7.09 14.16
N ILE A 32 -7.70 6.43 15.25
CA ILE A 32 -6.88 7.02 16.32
C ILE A 32 -5.41 7.08 15.84
N GLU A 33 -4.90 8.29 15.61
CA GLU A 33 -3.55 8.53 15.04
C GLU A 33 -2.39 8.09 15.96
N ASP A 34 -2.60 8.03 17.28
CA ASP A 34 -1.55 7.76 18.30
C ASP A 34 -1.81 6.47 19.11
N MET A 35 -2.27 5.39 18.46
CA MET A 35 -2.46 4.14 19.20
C MET A 35 -1.12 3.50 19.60
N PRO A 36 -0.91 3.15 20.88
CA PRO A 36 0.17 2.24 21.24
C PRO A 36 -0.03 0.93 20.45
N PHE A 37 1.05 0.37 19.90
CA PHE A 37 1.07 -0.91 19.17
C PHE A 37 0.68 -2.09 20.07
N ASP A 38 -0.53 -2.11 20.63
CA ASP A 38 -1.17 -3.34 21.05
C ASP A 38 -1.91 -3.92 19.84
N LEU A 39 -1.60 -5.17 19.51
CA LEU A 39 -2.13 -5.84 18.31
C LEU A 39 -3.57 -6.33 18.51
N VAL A 40 -4.36 -5.65 19.36
CA VAL A 40 -5.68 -6.13 19.80
C VAL A 40 -6.76 -5.05 19.84
N THR A 41 -6.42 -3.77 19.91
CA THR A 41 -7.41 -2.69 19.93
C THR A 41 -7.69 -2.14 18.53
N PRO A 42 -8.95 -2.13 18.07
CA PRO A 42 -9.33 -1.49 16.81
C PRO A 42 -9.10 0.03 16.83
N SER A 43 -8.60 0.59 15.73
CA SER A 43 -8.30 2.02 15.56
C SER A 43 -9.52 2.92 15.50
N CYS A 44 -10.70 2.35 15.24
CA CYS A 44 -11.93 3.10 15.05
C CYS A 44 -13.18 2.28 15.43
N LEU A 45 -14.32 2.95 15.58
CA LEU A 45 -15.60 2.28 15.88
C LEU A 45 -16.05 1.37 14.73
N PHE A 46 -15.87 1.80 13.48
CA PHE A 46 -16.15 0.98 12.31
C PHE A 46 -15.30 -0.30 12.26
N CYS A 47 -14.02 -0.19 12.60
CA CYS A 47 -13.03 -1.25 12.68
C CYS A 47 -13.50 -2.32 13.68
N ALA A 48 -13.89 -1.87 14.88
CA ALA A 48 -14.46 -2.73 15.92
C ALA A 48 -15.79 -3.40 15.48
N ASP A 49 -16.56 -2.76 14.61
CA ASP A 49 -17.82 -3.30 14.11
C ASP A 49 -17.65 -4.36 13.02
N ILE A 50 -16.65 -4.21 12.14
CA ILE A 50 -16.33 -5.17 11.09
C ILE A 50 -15.39 -6.29 11.55
N GLY A 51 -14.77 -6.13 12.73
CA GLY A 51 -13.85 -7.11 13.31
C GLY A 51 -12.41 -6.97 12.81
N GLU A 52 -12.02 -5.79 12.37
CA GLU A 52 -10.67 -5.46 11.89
C GLU A 52 -9.98 -4.50 12.87
N LEU A 53 -8.63 -4.51 12.87
CA LEU A 53 -7.86 -3.56 13.68
C LEU A 53 -7.77 -2.19 13.02
N VAL A 54 -7.62 -2.15 11.69
CA VAL A 54 -7.48 -0.94 10.87
C VAL A 54 -8.13 -1.18 9.52
N TYR A 55 -8.37 -0.13 8.74
CA TYR A 55 -8.77 -0.27 7.35
C TYR A 55 -8.03 0.73 6.45
N MET A 56 -7.92 0.42 5.16
CA MET A 56 -7.37 1.37 4.20
C MET A 56 -8.35 2.53 4.00
N THR A 57 -8.08 3.68 4.63
CA THR A 57 -8.96 4.86 4.63
C THR A 57 -9.32 5.34 3.22
N ASN A 58 -8.38 5.30 2.28
CA ASN A 58 -8.59 5.68 0.88
C ASN A 58 -9.53 4.75 0.08
N ARG A 59 -9.95 3.61 0.65
CA ARG A 59 -10.93 2.68 0.04
C ARG A 59 -12.32 2.80 0.63
N LEU A 60 -12.48 3.54 1.72
CA LEU A 60 -13.78 3.82 2.29
C LEU A 60 -14.37 5.08 1.65
N VAL A 61 -15.57 4.94 1.10
CA VAL A 61 -16.32 6.05 0.51
C VAL A 61 -17.52 6.34 1.39
N VAL A 62 -17.55 7.55 1.96
CA VAL A 62 -18.62 8.04 2.84
C VAL A 62 -19.24 9.31 2.25
N PRO A 63 -20.25 9.19 1.36
CA PRO A 63 -20.96 10.36 0.84
C PRO A 63 -21.72 11.12 1.92
N ASP A 64 -21.97 12.41 1.66
CA ASP A 64 -22.80 13.24 2.54
C ASP A 64 -24.19 12.61 2.79
N ARG A 65 -24.51 12.51 4.07
CA ARG A 65 -25.80 12.04 4.55
C ARG A 65 -26.89 13.08 4.24
N LEU A 66 -28.09 12.60 3.93
CA LEU A 66 -29.25 13.46 3.77
C LEU A 66 -29.84 13.82 5.15
N SER A 67 -30.34 15.05 5.29
CA SER A 67 -30.90 15.56 6.54
C SER A 67 -32.13 14.79 7.04
N SER A 68 -32.75 13.96 6.20
CA SER A 68 -33.89 13.11 6.56
C SER A 68 -33.96 11.86 5.66
N PRO A 69 -34.56 10.75 6.14
CA PRO A 69 -34.80 9.55 5.34
C PRO A 69 -35.51 9.84 4.02
N GLN A 70 -34.93 9.36 2.92
CA GLN A 70 -35.49 9.48 1.57
C GLN A 70 -35.84 8.10 1.01
N ASP A 71 -36.56 8.08 -0.12
CA ASP A 71 -36.78 6.86 -0.90
C ASP A 71 -35.44 6.18 -1.21
N ILE A 72 -35.37 4.87 -0.99
CA ILE A 72 -34.14 4.09 -1.15
C ILE A 72 -33.52 4.21 -2.54
N ASN A 73 -34.32 4.43 -3.60
CA ASN A 73 -33.81 4.57 -4.96
C ASN A 73 -32.93 5.82 -5.11
N LEU A 74 -33.28 6.92 -4.44
CA LEU A 74 -32.47 8.15 -4.45
C LEU A 74 -31.10 7.94 -3.81
N ILE A 75 -31.00 7.02 -2.85
CA ILE A 75 -29.74 6.65 -2.20
C ILE A 75 -28.94 5.70 -3.10
N ILE A 76 -29.61 4.70 -3.69
CA ILE A 76 -28.99 3.74 -4.61
C ILE A 76 -28.37 4.42 -5.84
N ASP A 77 -29.00 5.49 -6.34
CA ASP A 77 -28.47 6.24 -7.49
C ASP A 77 -27.12 6.91 -7.22
N LYS A 78 -26.77 7.15 -5.95
CA LYS A 78 -25.45 7.69 -5.55
C LYS A 78 -24.35 6.63 -5.47
N ILE A 79 -24.71 5.34 -5.49
CA ILE A 79 -23.74 4.26 -5.28
C ILE A 79 -22.97 4.02 -6.58
N GLU A 80 -21.65 4.10 -6.48
CA GLU A 80 -20.74 3.83 -7.59
C GLU A 80 -20.53 2.33 -7.75
N VAL A 81 -21.45 1.71 -8.48
CA VAL A 81 -21.45 0.28 -8.79
C VAL A 81 -21.83 0.08 -10.26
N ASN A 82 -21.60 -1.12 -10.82
CA ASN A 82 -22.08 -1.42 -12.17
C ASN A 82 -23.61 -1.21 -12.26
N GLU A 83 -24.10 -0.64 -13.35
CA GLU A 83 -25.53 -0.32 -13.48
C GLU A 83 -26.44 -1.55 -13.31
N SER A 84 -25.95 -2.74 -13.71
CA SER A 84 -26.65 -4.01 -13.53
C SER A 84 -26.81 -4.43 -12.06
N GLU A 85 -26.00 -3.91 -11.15
CA GLU A 85 -26.01 -4.25 -9.72
C GLU A 85 -27.01 -3.41 -8.93
N LYS A 86 -27.36 -2.20 -9.39
CA LYS A 86 -28.34 -1.33 -8.70
C LYS A 86 -29.68 -2.04 -8.44
N LYS A 87 -30.12 -2.87 -9.39
CA LYS A 87 -31.32 -3.70 -9.23
C LYS A 87 -31.16 -4.72 -8.09
N LYS A 88 -30.00 -5.37 -7.98
CA LYS A 88 -29.71 -6.34 -6.92
C LYS A 88 -29.63 -5.67 -5.54
N ILE A 89 -29.02 -4.49 -5.47
CA ILE A 89 -29.00 -3.68 -4.25
C ILE A 89 -30.42 -3.38 -3.79
N ARG A 90 -31.30 -2.93 -4.70
CA ARG A 90 -32.71 -2.66 -4.39
C ARG A 90 -33.44 -3.89 -3.87
N GLU A 91 -33.29 -5.03 -4.54
CA GLU A 91 -33.90 -6.31 -4.12
C GLU A 91 -33.44 -6.72 -2.72
N GLN A 92 -32.15 -6.52 -2.43
CA GLN A 92 -31.57 -6.83 -1.14
C GLN A 92 -32.05 -5.88 -0.03
N CYS A 93 -32.15 -4.57 -0.30
CA CYS A 93 -32.75 -3.61 0.61
C CYS A 93 -34.19 -4.01 0.97
N ILE A 94 -35.01 -4.36 -0.03
CA ILE A 94 -36.40 -4.81 0.18
C ILE A 94 -36.45 -6.06 1.06
N LYS A 95 -35.58 -7.05 0.79
CA LYS A 95 -35.48 -8.28 1.59
C LYS A 95 -35.14 -8.00 3.05
N LEU A 96 -34.35 -6.97 3.31
CA LEU A 96 -33.95 -6.53 4.65
C LEU A 96 -34.92 -5.51 5.27
N GLY A 97 -36.02 -5.17 4.59
CA GLY A 97 -37.02 -4.22 5.06
C GLY A 97 -36.59 -2.75 4.97
N ILE A 98 -35.55 -2.44 4.20
CA ILE A 98 -35.00 -1.10 4.02
C ILE A 98 -35.70 -0.45 2.81
N THR A 99 -36.74 0.34 3.08
CA THR A 99 -37.50 1.08 2.06
C THR A 99 -37.12 2.56 1.99
N THR A 100 -36.50 3.09 3.04
CA THR A 100 -35.94 4.44 3.11
C THR A 100 -34.55 4.43 3.73
N ALA A 101 -33.72 5.39 3.33
CA ALA A 101 -32.39 5.60 3.89
C ALA A 101 -32.03 7.09 3.81
N ASN A 102 -31.17 7.56 4.71
CA ASN A 102 -30.53 8.87 4.58
C ASN A 102 -29.01 8.76 4.46
N ALA A 103 -28.43 7.60 4.77
CA ALA A 103 -27.01 7.33 4.79
C ALA A 103 -26.67 6.07 4.00
N VAL A 104 -25.50 6.10 3.37
CA VAL A 104 -24.87 4.97 2.69
C VAL A 104 -23.37 5.17 2.78
N PHE A 105 -22.61 4.09 2.91
CA PHE A 105 -21.17 4.08 2.68
C PHE A 105 -20.76 2.74 2.11
N TRP A 106 -19.60 2.69 1.46
CA TRP A 106 -19.07 1.44 0.96
C TRP A 106 -17.55 1.40 1.03
N TYR A 107 -17.03 0.18 1.13
CA TYR A 107 -15.60 -0.10 1.07
C TYR A 107 -15.26 -0.75 -0.26
N VAL A 108 -14.27 -0.22 -0.97
CA VAL A 108 -13.86 -0.69 -2.30
C VAL A 108 -12.85 -1.83 -2.16
N ASN A 109 -13.26 -3.03 -2.56
CA ASN A 109 -12.42 -4.21 -2.71
C ASN A 109 -11.92 -4.31 -4.16
N ASN A 110 -10.78 -3.69 -4.45
CA ASN A 110 -10.16 -3.68 -5.77
C ASN A 110 -8.73 -4.24 -5.80
N ASP A 111 -8.29 -4.91 -4.74
CA ASP A 111 -6.96 -5.50 -4.59
C ASP A 111 -7.06 -6.72 -3.67
N TYR A 112 -6.76 -7.89 -4.23
CA TYR A 112 -7.00 -9.17 -3.55
C TYR A 112 -6.27 -9.31 -2.21
N SER A 113 -5.12 -8.65 -2.03
CA SER A 113 -4.28 -8.76 -0.82
C SER A 113 -4.81 -7.88 0.32
N LEU A 114 -5.58 -6.85 -0.02
CA LEU A 114 -6.03 -5.80 0.89
C LEU A 114 -7.56 -5.67 0.92
N ASN A 115 -8.27 -6.69 0.45
CA ASN A 115 -9.72 -6.71 0.46
C ASN A 115 -10.24 -6.87 1.88
N LEU A 116 -11.25 -6.08 2.23
CA LEU A 116 -11.97 -6.21 3.48
C LEU A 116 -12.93 -7.41 3.44
N GLU A 117 -12.89 -8.25 4.47
CA GLU A 117 -13.87 -9.30 4.72
C GLU A 117 -14.72 -8.98 5.95
N VAL A 118 -16.01 -8.70 5.74
CA VAL A 118 -16.93 -8.43 6.85
C VAL A 118 -17.23 -9.73 7.59
N GLN A 119 -16.83 -9.81 8.86
CA GLN A 119 -16.94 -11.03 9.66
C GLN A 119 -18.41 -11.43 9.93
N LYS A 120 -18.68 -12.74 9.89
CA LYS A 120 -19.98 -13.33 10.22
C LYS A 120 -20.02 -13.81 11.68
N PRO A 121 -21.18 -13.74 12.36
CA PRO A 121 -22.45 -13.17 11.89
C PRO A 121 -22.36 -11.65 11.79
N TYR A 122 -23.00 -11.07 10.76
CA TYR A 122 -23.03 -9.62 10.57
C TYR A 122 -23.75 -8.97 11.75
N LYS A 123 -23.25 -7.81 12.21
CA LYS A 123 -23.95 -7.02 13.22
C LYS A 123 -25.27 -6.52 12.67
N GLU A 124 -26.26 -6.40 13.55
CA GLU A 124 -27.57 -5.83 13.18
C GLU A 124 -27.48 -4.32 12.90
N ASN A 125 -26.40 -3.66 13.35
CA ASN A 125 -26.24 -2.22 13.28
C ASN A 125 -24.76 -1.85 13.11
N TYR A 126 -24.48 -0.99 12.12
CA TYR A 126 -23.21 -0.33 11.83
C TYR A 126 -23.50 1.18 11.77
N ASN A 127 -23.46 1.87 12.90
CA ASN A 127 -23.79 3.30 13.00
C ASN A 127 -25.15 3.74 12.38
N GLY A 128 -26.20 2.96 12.60
CA GLY A 128 -27.56 3.15 12.05
C GLY A 128 -27.80 2.46 10.70
N LEU A 129 -26.77 1.85 10.12
CA LEU A 129 -26.83 1.19 8.81
C LEU A 129 -26.74 -0.32 8.94
N LYS A 130 -27.15 -1.03 7.88
CA LYS A 130 -27.00 -2.48 7.76
C LYS A 130 -26.03 -2.81 6.64
N TYR A 131 -25.15 -3.78 6.89
CA TYR A 131 -24.39 -4.41 5.80
C TYR A 131 -25.36 -5.19 4.92
N ILE A 132 -25.37 -4.88 3.62
CA ILE A 132 -26.32 -5.50 2.68
C ILE A 132 -25.66 -6.47 1.70
N GLY A 133 -24.34 -6.46 1.59
CA GLY A 133 -23.59 -7.44 0.82
C GLY A 133 -22.49 -6.82 -0.04
N GLU A 134 -21.97 -7.66 -0.93
CA GLU A 134 -20.93 -7.33 -1.89
C GLU A 134 -21.52 -7.17 -3.30
N PHE A 135 -21.13 -6.13 -4.04
CA PHE A 135 -21.63 -5.82 -5.38
C PHE A 135 -20.51 -5.45 -6.35
N ASN A 136 -20.63 -5.82 -7.64
CA ASN A 136 -19.57 -5.62 -8.64
C ASN A 136 -19.42 -4.14 -9.07
N ALA A 137 -18.19 -3.62 -9.11
CA ALA A 137 -17.92 -2.22 -9.44
C ALA A 137 -16.71 -2.02 -10.36
N ASP A 138 -16.37 -3.01 -11.18
CA ASP A 138 -15.23 -2.99 -12.12
C ASP A 138 -15.31 -1.89 -13.19
N THR A 139 -16.51 -1.38 -13.49
CA THR A 139 -16.67 -0.23 -14.40
C THR A 139 -16.52 1.12 -13.71
N LYS A 140 -16.44 1.15 -12.38
CA LYS A 140 -16.41 2.38 -11.56
C LYS A 140 -15.07 2.59 -10.88
N TYR A 141 -14.42 1.51 -10.46
CA TYR A 141 -13.11 1.56 -9.83
C TYR A 141 -12.09 0.76 -10.63
N PRO A 142 -10.85 1.28 -10.80
CA PRO A 142 -9.79 0.50 -11.41
C PRO A 142 -9.44 -0.69 -10.51
N PHE A 143 -9.14 -1.83 -11.14
CA PHE A 143 -8.50 -2.92 -10.43
C PHE A 143 -7.07 -2.50 -10.08
N ASN A 144 -6.76 -2.49 -8.79
CA ASN A 144 -5.41 -2.33 -8.30
C ASN A 144 -4.79 -3.71 -8.27
N ALA A 145 -4.21 -4.12 -9.39
CA ALA A 145 -3.33 -5.28 -9.37
C ALA A 145 -2.27 -5.02 -8.32
N PHE A 146 -2.08 -5.99 -7.41
CA PHE A 146 -0.84 -6.09 -6.67
C PHE A 146 0.26 -6.16 -7.74
N ASP A 147 0.93 -5.04 -7.98
CA ASP A 147 2.11 -4.97 -8.83
C ASP A 147 3.29 -5.18 -7.89
N PRO A 148 3.81 -6.42 -7.77
CA PRO A 148 5.03 -6.64 -6.99
C PRO A 148 6.23 -5.95 -7.62
N THR A 149 6.10 -5.38 -8.83
CA THR A 149 7.18 -4.71 -9.54
C THR A 149 7.00 -3.20 -9.45
N SER A 150 7.63 -2.60 -8.46
CA SER A 150 7.75 -1.15 -8.40
C SER A 150 8.95 -0.71 -9.24
N ASP A 151 8.90 0.51 -9.77
CA ASP A 151 10.12 1.13 -10.28
C ASP A 151 11.09 1.27 -9.10
N SER A 152 12.29 0.71 -9.25
CA SER A 152 13.31 0.63 -8.21
C SER A 152 14.64 1.19 -8.72
N HIS A 153 15.19 2.17 -8.01
CA HIS A 153 16.57 2.60 -8.16
C HIS A 153 17.50 1.44 -7.81
N LEU A 154 18.49 1.17 -8.66
CA LEU A 154 19.39 0.03 -8.50
C LEU A 154 20.85 0.47 -8.50
N TRP A 155 21.62 -0.05 -7.53
CA TRP A 155 23.06 0.06 -7.46
C TRP A 155 23.69 -1.32 -7.46
N ILE A 156 24.73 -1.50 -8.26
CA ILE A 156 25.47 -2.77 -8.34
C ILE A 156 26.97 -2.48 -8.37
N GLY A 157 27.75 -3.31 -7.69
CA GLY A 157 29.20 -3.25 -7.72
C GLY A 157 29.85 -4.19 -6.74
N THR A 158 31.04 -3.82 -6.31
CA THR A 158 31.85 -4.65 -5.42
C THR A 158 32.11 -3.91 -4.11
N ASN A 159 31.82 -4.58 -3.00
CA ASN A 159 32.17 -4.13 -1.66
C ASN A 159 32.98 -5.22 -0.95
N HIS A 160 34.14 -4.86 -0.40
CA HIS A 160 35.03 -5.77 0.34
C HIS A 160 35.13 -5.42 1.82
N MET A 161 34.29 -4.52 2.31
CA MET A 161 34.25 -4.17 3.72
C MET A 161 33.72 -5.36 4.53
N PRO A 162 34.08 -5.46 5.82
CA PRO A 162 33.39 -6.34 6.76
C PRO A 162 31.89 -6.09 6.74
N LEU A 163 31.08 -7.13 6.96
CA LEU A 163 29.62 -7.05 6.93
C LEU A 163 29.06 -5.96 7.87
N ASP A 164 29.63 -5.84 9.08
CA ASP A 164 29.22 -4.82 10.04
C ASP A 164 29.45 -3.41 9.52
N GLU A 165 30.57 -3.16 8.83
CA GLU A 165 30.87 -1.86 8.20
C GLU A 165 29.97 -1.60 6.97
N PHE A 166 29.65 -2.64 6.20
CA PHE A 166 28.68 -2.54 5.10
C PHE A 166 27.29 -2.15 5.61
N ASN A 167 26.82 -2.79 6.69
CA ASN A 167 25.50 -2.53 7.27
C ASN A 167 25.44 -1.15 7.94
N GLN A 168 26.51 -0.71 8.59
CA GLN A 168 26.58 0.62 9.22
C GLN A 168 26.34 1.77 8.23
N TYR A 169 26.61 1.57 6.94
CA TYR A 169 26.32 2.54 5.90
C TYR A 169 24.81 2.86 5.78
N PHE A 170 23.94 1.92 6.15
CA PHE A 170 22.47 2.04 6.08
C PHE A 170 21.82 2.36 7.43
N GLU A 171 22.59 2.43 8.52
CA GLU A 171 22.01 2.60 9.86
C GLU A 171 21.38 4.00 10.04
N LEU A 172 20.08 4.04 10.31
CA LEU A 172 19.32 5.25 10.63
C LEU A 172 19.46 5.60 12.12
N ASP A 173 19.44 6.89 12.44
CA ASP A 173 19.50 7.38 13.82
C ASP A 173 18.10 7.54 14.40
N PHE A 174 17.68 6.57 15.22
CA PHE A 174 16.40 6.63 15.94
C PHE A 174 16.53 7.25 17.34
N THR A 175 17.72 7.73 17.72
CA THR A 175 17.97 8.27 19.07
C THR A 175 17.72 9.77 19.17
N GLU A 176 17.72 10.47 18.04
CA GLU A 176 17.56 11.92 17.94
C GLU A 176 16.41 12.26 16.97
N GLU A 177 15.79 13.42 17.14
CA GLU A 177 14.73 13.90 16.23
C GLU A 177 15.32 14.36 14.89
N LEU A 178 14.65 14.02 13.78
CA LEU A 178 15.07 14.46 12.44
C LEU A 178 15.17 15.99 12.38
N GLY A 179 16.33 16.49 11.91
CA GLY A 179 16.61 17.92 11.83
C GLY A 179 17.24 18.51 13.10
N SER A 180 17.41 17.74 14.17
CA SER A 180 18.23 18.18 15.31
C SER A 180 19.72 18.29 14.90
N PRO A 181 20.49 19.20 15.52
CA PRO A 181 21.95 19.27 15.30
C PRO A 181 22.69 17.97 15.65
N GLU A 182 22.12 17.16 16.53
CA GLU A 182 22.66 15.91 17.04
C GLU A 182 22.32 14.70 16.14
N TYR A 183 21.31 14.81 15.27
CA TYR A 183 20.86 13.76 14.37
C TYR A 183 21.95 13.33 13.39
N LYS A 184 22.28 12.04 13.38
CA LYS A 184 23.31 11.47 12.50
C LYS A 184 22.69 10.96 11.20
N ILE A 185 22.85 11.75 10.13
CA ILE A 185 22.46 11.32 8.78
C ILE A 185 23.26 10.08 8.37
N CYS A 186 22.55 9.03 7.93
CA CYS A 186 23.12 7.75 7.52
C CYS A 186 24.05 7.88 6.30
N GLY A 187 24.90 6.88 6.05
CA GLY A 187 25.85 6.89 4.93
C GLY A 187 25.15 6.91 3.57
N PHE A 188 24.16 6.04 3.39
CA PHE A 188 23.34 5.98 2.18
C PHE A 188 22.60 7.30 1.95
N CYS A 189 21.93 7.83 2.98
CA CYS A 189 21.24 9.11 3.00
C CYS A 189 22.14 10.25 2.50
N LYS A 190 23.35 10.38 3.06
CA LYS A 190 24.36 11.37 2.65
C LYS A 190 24.73 11.25 1.17
N ASP A 191 24.90 10.02 0.68
CA ASP A 191 25.33 9.77 -0.69
C ASP A 191 24.21 9.99 -1.71
N THR A 192 22.96 9.72 -1.33
CA THR A 192 21.78 9.95 -2.18
C THR A 192 21.27 11.39 -2.10
N GLY A 193 21.68 12.15 -1.08
CA GLY A 193 21.26 13.53 -0.86
C GLY A 193 19.97 13.67 -0.05
N ASN A 194 19.65 12.67 0.78
CA ASN A 194 18.48 12.64 1.67
C ASN A 194 18.92 12.77 3.14
N GLU A 195 18.03 13.23 4.01
CA GLU A 195 18.26 13.26 5.47
C GLU A 195 17.85 11.95 6.14
N TRP A 196 16.90 11.25 5.54
CA TRP A 196 16.41 9.93 5.93
C TRP A 196 15.88 9.19 4.69
N TYR A 197 15.56 7.91 4.87
CA TYR A 197 14.80 7.11 3.91
C TYR A 197 13.89 6.17 4.68
N ASP A 198 12.84 5.66 4.04
CA ASP A 198 11.93 4.69 4.63
C ASP A 198 12.49 3.27 4.42
N GLU A 199 12.75 2.58 5.52
CA GLU A 199 13.40 1.27 5.54
C GLU A 199 12.56 0.15 4.93
N ASP A 200 11.24 0.36 4.78
CA ASP A 200 10.36 -0.61 4.12
C ASP A 200 10.56 -0.64 2.59
N PHE A 201 11.20 0.38 2.01
CA PHE A 201 11.38 0.51 0.55
C PHE A 201 12.78 0.18 0.04
N ILE A 202 13.73 -0.12 0.94
CA ILE A 202 15.12 -0.47 0.59
C ILE A 202 15.37 -1.97 0.66
N GLY A 203 16.29 -2.47 -0.17
CA GLY A 203 16.90 -3.78 0.06
C GLY A 203 18.39 -3.79 -0.26
N TYR A 204 19.15 -4.41 0.64
CA TYR A 204 20.61 -4.52 0.57
C TYR A 204 21.04 -5.89 1.14
N PRO A 205 20.91 -6.97 0.37
CA PRO A 205 21.32 -8.31 0.83
C PRO A 205 22.79 -8.34 1.23
N GLU A 206 23.16 -9.26 2.12
CA GLU A 206 24.57 -9.51 2.46
C GLU A 206 25.39 -9.70 1.17
N PRO A 207 26.48 -8.93 0.96
CA PRO A 207 27.34 -9.11 -0.19
C PRO A 207 27.88 -10.54 -0.29
N LEU A 208 27.95 -11.07 -1.51
CA LEU A 208 28.57 -12.37 -1.74
C LEU A 208 30.05 -12.30 -1.34
N LYS A 209 30.56 -13.42 -0.78
CA LYS A 209 31.96 -13.51 -0.31
C LYS A 209 33.00 -13.20 -1.38
N GLU A 210 32.68 -13.54 -2.63
CA GLU A 210 33.55 -13.36 -3.79
C GLU A 210 32.77 -12.67 -4.90
N GLU A 211 33.50 -11.95 -5.76
CA GLU A 211 32.93 -11.41 -6.99
C GLU A 211 32.50 -12.54 -7.94
N VAL A 212 31.24 -12.48 -8.37
CA VAL A 212 30.68 -13.41 -9.36
C VAL A 212 30.40 -12.69 -10.67
N ASP A 213 30.15 -13.45 -11.74
CA ASP A 213 29.67 -12.89 -13.00
C ASP A 213 28.36 -12.13 -12.76
N ILE A 214 28.19 -10.98 -13.43
CA ILE A 214 27.03 -10.12 -13.21
C ILE A 214 25.69 -10.84 -13.44
N ALA A 215 25.59 -11.75 -14.41
CA ALA A 215 24.37 -12.52 -14.62
C ALA A 215 24.09 -13.47 -13.45
N THR A 216 25.14 -14.02 -12.83
CA THR A 216 25.03 -14.85 -11.63
C THR A 216 24.59 -14.04 -10.42
N LEU A 217 25.14 -12.84 -10.21
CA LEU A 217 24.73 -11.95 -9.12
C LEU A 217 23.24 -11.59 -9.25
N VAL A 218 22.83 -11.11 -10.43
CA VAL A 218 21.46 -10.69 -10.70
C VAL A 218 20.48 -11.85 -10.53
N ASP A 219 20.86 -13.06 -10.96
CA ASP A 219 19.99 -14.23 -10.79
C ASP A 219 19.79 -14.62 -9.32
N GLN A 220 20.83 -14.47 -8.49
CA GLN A 220 20.80 -14.84 -7.08
C GLN A 220 20.16 -13.80 -6.17
N LEU A 221 20.43 -12.52 -6.40
CA LEU A 221 20.09 -11.45 -5.45
C LEU A 221 18.90 -10.59 -5.88
N ILE A 222 18.45 -10.67 -7.14
CA ILE A 222 17.33 -9.89 -7.65
C ILE A 222 16.19 -10.83 -8.05
N THR A 223 15.07 -10.72 -7.34
CA THR A 223 13.88 -11.55 -7.57
C THR A 223 12.94 -10.86 -8.54
N THR A 224 13.16 -11.09 -9.84
CA THR A 224 12.34 -10.50 -10.91
C THR A 224 12.26 -11.42 -12.14
N ASP A 225 11.48 -11.03 -13.14
CA ASP A 225 11.35 -11.76 -14.39
C ASP A 225 12.64 -11.73 -15.23
N LEU A 226 12.73 -12.67 -16.18
CA LEU A 226 13.92 -12.86 -17.00
C LEU A 226 14.24 -11.65 -17.88
N ASP A 227 13.23 -10.92 -18.36
CA ASP A 227 13.44 -9.76 -19.22
C ASP A 227 14.05 -8.60 -18.42
N CYS A 228 13.57 -8.36 -17.20
CA CYS A 228 14.15 -7.38 -16.29
C CYS A 228 15.59 -7.76 -15.89
N LYS A 229 15.84 -9.02 -15.52
CA LYS A 229 17.22 -9.51 -15.26
C LYS A 229 18.16 -9.26 -16.43
N ASN A 230 17.71 -9.53 -17.67
CA ASN A 230 18.50 -9.29 -18.87
C ASN A 230 18.81 -7.80 -19.09
N GLN A 231 17.85 -6.90 -18.81
CA GLN A 231 18.06 -5.45 -18.93
C GLN A 231 19.10 -4.94 -17.92
N ILE A 232 19.04 -5.42 -16.68
CA ILE A 232 20.01 -5.10 -15.62
C ILE A 232 21.42 -5.53 -16.07
N VAL A 233 21.57 -6.80 -16.47
CA VAL A 233 22.86 -7.35 -16.95
C VAL A 233 23.41 -6.57 -18.14
N GLN A 234 22.58 -6.23 -19.12
CA GLN A 234 23.01 -5.43 -20.27
C GLN A 234 23.48 -4.03 -19.86
N THR A 235 22.82 -3.43 -18.86
CA THR A 235 23.16 -2.09 -18.37
C THR A 235 24.48 -2.11 -17.61
N CYS A 236 24.68 -3.08 -16.72
CA CYS A 236 25.96 -3.31 -16.05
C CYS A 236 27.11 -3.50 -17.05
N ASN A 237 26.92 -4.33 -18.08
CA ASN A 237 27.94 -4.56 -19.10
C ASN A 237 28.30 -3.28 -19.87
N LYS A 238 27.32 -2.42 -20.19
CA LYS A 238 27.57 -1.11 -20.82
C LYS A 238 28.36 -0.16 -19.93
N LEU A 239 28.21 -0.29 -18.61
CA LEU A 239 28.95 0.46 -17.60
C LEU A 239 30.32 -0.18 -17.26
N GLY A 240 30.68 -1.29 -17.90
CA GLY A 240 31.91 -2.04 -17.65
C GLY A 240 31.87 -2.93 -16.40
N ILE A 241 30.70 -3.11 -15.79
CA ILE A 241 30.48 -3.97 -14.62
C ILE A 241 30.20 -5.39 -15.13
N THR A 242 31.26 -6.20 -15.21
CA THR A 242 31.18 -7.62 -15.64
C THR A 242 31.17 -8.59 -14.47
N LYS A 243 31.67 -8.15 -13.32
CA LYS A 243 31.64 -8.87 -12.04
C LYS A 243 31.25 -7.93 -10.91
N ALA A 244 30.62 -8.49 -9.89
CA ALA A 244 30.13 -7.78 -8.72
C ALA A 244 29.87 -8.78 -7.58
N ASN A 245 29.70 -8.27 -6.36
CA ASN A 245 29.28 -9.09 -5.21
C ASN A 245 28.13 -8.47 -4.40
N ALA A 246 27.74 -7.22 -4.68
CA ALA A 246 26.74 -6.51 -3.90
C ALA A 246 25.70 -5.82 -4.79
N VAL A 247 24.49 -5.72 -4.25
CA VAL A 247 23.35 -4.99 -4.83
C VAL A 247 22.65 -4.19 -3.74
N ILE A 248 22.18 -2.99 -4.10
CA ILE A 248 21.27 -2.19 -3.30
C ILE A 248 20.13 -1.78 -4.21
N TRP A 249 18.89 -1.85 -3.73
CA TRP A 249 17.76 -1.22 -4.39
C TRP A 249 16.96 -0.34 -3.45
N TYR A 250 16.30 0.66 -4.01
CA TYR A 250 15.34 1.51 -3.33
C TYR A 250 14.14 1.76 -4.24
N THR A 251 12.93 1.59 -3.72
CA THR A 251 11.71 1.80 -4.51
C THR A 251 11.60 3.27 -4.96
N ALA A 252 11.72 3.53 -6.25
CA ALA A 252 11.77 4.85 -6.87
C ALA A 252 10.40 5.57 -6.90
N GLU A 253 9.31 4.80 -7.00
CA GLU A 253 7.94 5.34 -6.94
C GLU A 253 7.13 4.56 -5.91
N SER A 254 7.04 5.09 -4.70
CA SER A 254 6.04 4.67 -3.72
C SER A 254 5.02 5.78 -3.54
N LYS A 255 3.73 5.45 -3.62
CA LYS A 255 2.67 6.39 -3.22
C LYS A 255 2.72 6.74 -1.72
N TYR A 256 3.57 6.04 -0.96
CA TYR A 256 3.77 6.20 0.48
C TYR A 256 5.12 6.84 0.82
N ASP A 257 6.08 6.87 -0.10
CA ASP A 257 7.35 7.58 0.06
C ASP A 257 7.60 8.48 -1.16
N SER A 258 7.12 9.72 -1.05
CA SER A 258 7.26 10.77 -2.08
C SER A 258 8.55 11.57 -1.95
N ASP A 259 9.35 11.32 -0.91
CA ASP A 259 10.35 12.26 -0.45
C ASP A 259 11.78 11.79 -0.75
N PHE A 260 11.99 10.48 -0.98
CA PHE A 260 13.27 9.99 -1.46
C PHE A 260 13.63 10.56 -2.83
N LYS A 261 14.76 11.28 -2.90
CA LYS A 261 15.28 11.85 -4.14
C LYS A 261 16.72 11.42 -4.33
N LEU A 262 17.04 10.90 -5.52
CA LEU A 262 18.42 10.64 -5.89
C LEU A 262 19.06 11.91 -6.48
N GLN A 263 19.95 12.56 -5.73
CA GLN A 263 20.60 13.79 -6.13
C GLN A 263 21.48 13.61 -7.38
N LYS A 264 21.36 14.57 -8.32
CA LYS A 264 22.22 14.69 -9.50
C LYS A 264 23.27 15.80 -9.31
N PRO A 265 24.49 15.66 -9.86
CA PRO A 265 24.99 14.49 -10.59
C PRO A 265 25.19 13.28 -9.67
N TYR A 266 25.00 12.08 -10.21
CA TYR A 266 25.20 10.85 -9.44
C TYR A 266 26.66 10.71 -9.03
N LYS A 267 26.90 10.16 -7.84
CA LYS A 267 28.25 9.89 -7.34
C LYS A 267 28.87 8.75 -8.14
N ASP A 268 30.20 8.77 -8.25
CA ASP A 268 30.95 7.69 -8.87
C ASP A 268 30.90 6.37 -8.08
N SER A 269 30.56 6.45 -6.78
CA SER A 269 30.47 5.33 -5.85
C SER A 269 29.50 5.62 -4.71
N TYR A 270 28.71 4.61 -4.35
CA TYR A 270 27.78 4.52 -3.22
C TYR A 270 28.18 3.28 -2.43
N ASN A 271 29.04 3.44 -1.42
CA ASN A 271 29.67 2.34 -0.68
C ASN A 271 30.29 1.24 -1.57
N GLY A 272 30.98 1.63 -2.65
CA GLY A 272 31.61 0.70 -3.61
C GLY A 272 30.71 0.27 -4.77
N LEU A 273 29.42 0.59 -4.74
CA LEU A 273 28.47 0.28 -5.80
C LEU A 273 28.23 1.49 -6.71
N LYS A 274 27.87 1.23 -7.97
CA LYS A 274 27.49 2.27 -8.92
C LYS A 274 26.00 2.26 -9.14
N TYR A 275 25.40 3.46 -9.22
CA TYR A 275 24.03 3.60 -9.67
C TYR A 275 23.91 3.18 -11.14
N ILE A 276 23.02 2.24 -11.44
CA ILE A 276 22.86 1.69 -12.79
C ILE A 276 21.54 2.08 -13.47
N GLY A 277 20.57 2.62 -12.73
CA GLY A 277 19.31 3.11 -13.30
C GLY A 277 18.10 2.72 -12.47
N VAL A 278 16.92 2.92 -13.06
CA VAL A 278 15.63 2.48 -12.54
C VAL A 278 15.19 1.26 -13.33
N PHE A 279 14.73 0.23 -12.63
CA PHE A 279 14.21 -1.00 -13.22
C PHE A 279 12.92 -1.39 -12.51
N LYS A 280 12.03 -2.10 -13.21
CA LYS A 280 10.74 -2.51 -12.68
C LYS A 280 10.85 -3.92 -12.09
N PHE A 281 10.91 -4.03 -10.76
CA PHE A 281 10.98 -5.31 -10.04
C PHE A 281 10.60 -5.23 -8.58
#